data_AF-A0A968PAS7-F1
#
_entry.id   AF-A0A968PAS7-F1
#
_cell.length_a   1.000
_cell.length_b   1.000
_cell.length_c   1.000
_cell.angle_alpha   90.00
_cell.angle_beta   90.00
_cell.angle_gamma   90.00
#
_symmetry.space_group_name_H-M   'P 1'
#
loop_
_entity.id
_entity.type
_entity.pdbx_description
1 polymer ?
#
loop_
_entity_poly.entity_id
_entity_poly.type
_entity_poly.pdbx_seq_one_letter_code
_entity_poly.pdbx_strand_id
1 'polypeptide(L)'
;MGFGDGGSPPALSKHRPAQTRGNLQCAAHVEITERTIDPAEWGKNFPRQYDGYIRTADNPRSRFRWSDSIPADLAEPTSPKPGAPHDQLADSKLDSDPRLKTIFNGYAFAIDYRERRGHAFMLSDQRETLRVTQRSQPGTCLNCHASNVVAYREVGLKHGAPGSLDDPLLSEAGQKQLFAGWEKVNPMTYAQATELVSHPVTCLDC
;
A
#
# COMPACT_ATOMS: atom_id res chain seq x y z
N MET A 1 10.14 -77.77 24.04
CA MET A 1 10.86 -76.50 24.23
C MET A 1 11.81 -76.35 23.05
N GLY A 2 11.37 -75.66 22.01
CA GLY A 2 12.15 -75.43 20.79
C GLY A 2 12.65 -74.00 20.76
N PHE A 3 13.97 -73.82 20.63
CA PHE A 3 14.60 -72.52 20.43
C PHE A 3 14.48 -72.16 18.94
N GLY A 4 13.82 -71.04 18.67
CA GLY A 4 13.50 -70.56 17.32
C GLY A 4 14.68 -69.84 16.65
N ASP A 5 14.84 -70.15 15.37
CA ASP A 5 15.84 -69.61 14.45
C ASP A 5 15.71 -68.10 14.20
N GLY A 6 16.87 -67.46 14.02
CA GLY A 6 17.01 -66.05 13.71
C GLY A 6 16.62 -65.69 12.28
N GLY A 7 15.76 -64.68 12.14
CA GLY A 7 15.47 -64.00 10.88
C GLY A 7 16.23 -62.68 10.78
N SER A 8 17.01 -62.52 9.70
CA SER A 8 17.70 -61.28 9.33
C SER A 8 16.73 -60.16 8.94
N PRO A 9 17.05 -58.87 9.16
CA PRO A 9 16.19 -57.74 8.77
C PRO A 9 16.15 -57.54 7.24
N PRO A 10 15.02 -57.06 6.68
CA PRO A 10 14.89 -56.85 5.24
C PRO A 10 15.69 -55.64 4.75
N ALA A 11 16.34 -55.81 3.60
CA ALA A 11 17.14 -54.79 2.93
C ALA A 11 16.30 -53.60 2.44
N LEU A 12 16.77 -52.38 2.75
CA LEU A 12 16.23 -51.12 2.22
C LEU A 12 16.47 -51.04 0.70
N SER A 13 15.40 -51.21 -0.07
CA SER A 13 15.37 -50.95 -1.51
C SER A 13 15.58 -49.45 -1.78
N LYS A 14 16.73 -49.12 -2.37
CA LYS A 14 17.12 -47.76 -2.77
C LYS A 14 16.53 -47.36 -4.12
N HIS A 15 15.22 -47.45 -4.36
CA HIS A 15 14.62 -46.81 -5.54
C HIS A 15 13.20 -46.32 -5.25
N ARG A 16 13.08 -45.02 -4.96
CA ARG A 16 11.80 -44.30 -5.02
C ARG A 16 11.46 -44.10 -6.50
N PRO A 17 10.27 -44.47 -6.99
CA PRO A 17 9.92 -44.22 -8.38
C PRO A 17 9.97 -42.71 -8.63
N ALA A 18 10.55 -42.33 -9.78
CA ALA A 18 10.60 -40.94 -10.22
C ALA A 18 9.17 -40.40 -10.23
N GLN A 19 8.90 -39.41 -9.36
CA GLN A 19 7.69 -38.61 -9.49
C GLN A 19 7.75 -37.98 -10.88
N THR A 20 6.82 -38.39 -11.74
CA THR A 20 6.55 -37.74 -13.01
C THR A 20 6.45 -36.26 -12.70
N ARG A 21 7.36 -35.46 -13.28
CA ARG A 21 7.29 -34.00 -13.19
C ARG A 21 5.95 -33.62 -13.80
N GLY A 22 4.93 -33.46 -12.96
CA GLY A 22 3.67 -32.86 -13.37
C GLY A 22 4.03 -31.55 -14.05
N ASN A 23 3.48 -31.32 -15.23
CA ASN A 23 3.63 -30.09 -15.99
C ASN A 23 3.55 -28.92 -15.00
N LEU A 24 4.69 -28.31 -14.72
CA LEU A 24 4.74 -26.93 -14.27
C LEU A 24 4.26 -26.15 -15.48
N GLN A 25 2.94 -26.05 -15.64
CA GLN A 25 2.36 -24.99 -16.43
C GLN A 25 2.93 -23.73 -15.80
N CYS A 26 3.92 -23.10 -16.45
CA CYS A 26 4.31 -21.74 -16.09
C CYS A 26 3.00 -20.96 -16.01
N ALA A 27 2.71 -20.39 -14.84
CA ALA A 27 1.48 -19.64 -14.62
C ALA A 27 1.25 -18.70 -15.81
N ALA A 28 0.03 -18.68 -16.34
CA ALA A 28 -0.31 -17.88 -17.51
C ALA A 28 0.08 -16.42 -17.23
N HIS A 29 1.03 -15.91 -18.01
CA HIS A 29 1.50 -14.54 -17.88
C HIS A 29 0.41 -13.61 -18.38
N VAL A 30 -0.18 -12.83 -17.49
CA VAL A 30 -1.10 -11.74 -17.85
C VAL A 30 -0.27 -10.58 -18.35
N GLU A 31 -0.70 -9.95 -19.45
CA GLU A 31 -0.03 -8.75 -19.95
C GLU A 31 -0.31 -7.59 -18.99
N ILE A 32 0.75 -7.10 -18.36
CA ILE A 32 0.73 -5.91 -17.51
C ILE A 32 1.42 -4.77 -18.26
N THR A 33 0.86 -3.57 -18.13
CA THR A 33 1.36 -2.37 -18.79
C THR A 33 1.57 -1.29 -17.75
N GLU A 34 2.18 -0.18 -18.15
CA GLU A 34 2.32 1.01 -17.30
C GLU A 34 0.99 1.75 -17.05
N ARG A 35 -0.12 1.17 -17.49
CA ARG A 35 -1.49 1.61 -17.25
C ARG A 35 -2.23 0.69 -16.28
N THR A 36 -1.62 -0.45 -15.93
CA THR A 36 -2.19 -1.43 -15.01
C THR A 36 -2.00 -0.93 -13.58
N ILE A 37 -3.00 -0.23 -13.04
CA ILE A 37 -2.94 0.30 -11.67
C ILE A 37 -3.31 -0.78 -10.65
N ASP A 38 -4.31 -1.62 -10.95
CA ASP A 38 -4.85 -2.59 -9.99
C ASP A 38 -3.78 -3.63 -9.58
N PRO A 39 -3.33 -3.66 -8.31
CA PRO A 39 -2.35 -4.62 -7.81
C PRO A 39 -2.78 -6.09 -7.99
N ALA A 40 -4.08 -6.37 -8.06
CA ALA A 40 -4.60 -7.72 -8.26
C ALA A 40 -4.18 -8.30 -9.63
N GLU A 41 -4.09 -7.46 -10.67
CA GLU A 41 -3.62 -7.86 -12.00
C GLU A 41 -2.12 -8.22 -11.95
N TRP A 42 -1.32 -7.45 -11.21
CA TRP A 42 0.08 -7.79 -10.96
C TRP A 42 0.23 -9.09 -10.16
N GLY A 43 -0.68 -9.35 -9.21
CA GLY A 43 -0.68 -10.55 -8.39
C GLY A 43 -0.89 -11.86 -9.16
N LYS A 44 -1.46 -11.81 -10.37
CA LYS A 44 -1.56 -12.98 -11.26
C LYS A 44 -0.18 -13.46 -11.71
N ASN A 45 0.75 -12.53 -11.92
CA ASN A 45 2.14 -12.82 -12.31
C ASN A 45 3.08 -12.93 -11.10
N PHE A 46 2.82 -12.16 -10.04
CA PHE A 46 3.67 -12.03 -8.85
C PHE A 46 2.92 -12.37 -7.55
N PRO A 47 2.43 -13.61 -7.38
CA PRO A 47 1.53 -13.96 -6.29
C PRO A 47 2.15 -13.79 -4.90
N ARG A 48 3.47 -14.01 -4.74
CA ARG A 48 4.15 -13.82 -3.44
C ARG A 48 4.26 -12.36 -3.04
N GLN A 49 4.56 -11.48 -4.00
CA GLN A 49 4.67 -10.05 -3.78
C GLN A 49 3.30 -9.44 -3.49
N TYR A 50 2.28 -9.87 -4.25
CA TYR A 50 0.92 -9.42 -4.04
C TYR A 50 0.35 -9.87 -2.68
N ASP A 51 0.61 -11.12 -2.27
CA ASP A 51 0.25 -11.58 -0.92
C ASP A 51 0.92 -10.69 0.17
N GLY A 52 2.19 -10.35 0.01
CA GLY A 52 2.87 -9.40 0.90
C GLY A 52 2.24 -7.99 0.90
N TYR A 53 1.82 -7.50 -0.27
CA TYR A 53 1.14 -6.21 -0.41
C TYR A 53 -0.22 -6.19 0.30
N ILE A 54 -1.05 -7.23 0.12
CA ILE A 54 -2.38 -7.31 0.73
C ILE A 54 -2.31 -7.39 2.26
N ARG A 55 -1.28 -8.02 2.81
CA ARG A 55 -1.03 -8.05 4.26
C ARG A 55 -0.76 -6.67 4.86
N THR A 56 -0.56 -5.62 4.06
CA THR A 56 -0.52 -4.25 4.60
C THR A 56 -1.89 -3.75 5.07
N ALA A 57 -2.98 -4.42 4.68
CA ALA A 57 -4.30 -4.22 5.28
C ALA A 57 -4.37 -4.79 6.71
N ASP A 58 -3.53 -5.78 7.03
CA ASP A 58 -3.42 -6.34 8.37
C ASP A 58 -2.61 -5.37 9.24
N ASN A 59 -3.30 -4.61 10.09
CA ASN A 59 -2.69 -3.62 10.98
C ASN A 59 -2.86 -4.00 12.46
N PRO A 60 -2.36 -5.17 12.92
CA PRO A 60 -2.40 -5.53 14.32
C PRO A 60 -1.49 -4.61 15.13
N ARG A 61 -1.85 -4.37 16.40
CA ARG A 61 -0.99 -3.62 17.32
C ARG A 61 0.32 -4.36 17.53
N SER A 62 1.44 -3.71 17.24
CA SER A 62 2.77 -4.19 17.65
C SER A 62 3.09 -3.72 19.07
N ARG A 63 3.88 -4.51 19.80
CA ARG A 63 4.38 -4.16 21.14
C ARG A 63 5.33 -2.95 21.14
N PHE A 64 5.92 -2.61 20.00
CA PHE A 64 6.79 -1.45 19.85
C PHE A 64 6.45 -0.81 18.51
N ARG A 65 5.82 0.36 18.54
CA ARG A 65 5.65 1.21 17.36
C ARG A 65 6.86 2.13 17.33
N TRP A 66 7.66 2.02 16.27
CA TRP A 66 8.82 2.89 16.07
C TRP A 66 8.45 4.40 15.97
N SER A 67 7.16 4.72 15.87
CA SER A 67 6.61 6.08 15.91
C SER A 67 5.80 6.43 17.17
N ASP A 68 5.69 5.51 18.13
CA ASP A 68 5.11 5.79 19.44
C ASP A 68 6.27 6.28 20.30
N SER A 69 6.31 7.57 20.61
CA SER A 69 7.20 8.09 21.65
C SER A 69 6.76 7.64 23.06
N ILE A 70 5.84 6.67 23.14
CA ILE A 70 5.19 6.17 24.34
C ILE A 70 5.52 4.67 24.43
N PRO A 71 6.22 4.23 25.49
CA PRO A 71 6.38 2.82 25.81
C PRO A 71 5.03 2.09 25.82
N ALA A 72 4.95 0.89 25.26
CA ALA A 72 3.66 0.19 25.08
C ALA A 72 2.95 -0.18 26.39
N ASP A 73 3.66 -0.15 27.52
CA ASP A 73 3.12 -0.29 28.88
C ASP A 73 2.45 0.99 29.41
N LEU A 74 2.63 2.13 28.73
CA LEU A 74 2.03 3.42 29.05
C LEU A 74 0.99 3.87 28.00
N ALA A 75 0.88 3.15 26.88
CA ALA A 75 -0.11 3.42 25.85
C ALA A 75 -1.46 2.79 26.24
N GLU A 76 -2.28 3.55 26.96
CA GLU A 76 -3.70 3.20 27.09
C GLU A 76 -4.33 3.18 25.68
N PRO A 77 -5.16 2.16 25.35
CA PRO A 77 -5.84 2.13 24.06
C PRO A 77 -6.79 3.32 23.96
N THR A 78 -6.38 4.36 23.22
CA THR A 78 -7.22 5.51 22.87
C THR A 78 -8.16 5.21 21.70
N SER A 79 -8.30 3.93 21.32
CA SER A 79 -9.15 3.53 20.20
C SER A 79 -10.54 4.15 20.31
N PRO A 80 -11.07 4.70 19.20
CA PRO A 80 -12.44 5.16 19.19
C PRO A 80 -13.36 4.00 19.60
N LYS A 81 -14.36 4.30 20.42
CA LYS A 81 -15.41 3.33 20.74
C LYS A 81 -16.07 2.86 19.43
N PRO A 82 -16.43 1.58 19.29
CA PRO A 82 -17.19 1.11 18.13
C PRO A 82 -18.42 2.01 17.90
N GLY A 83 -18.59 2.54 16.69
CA GLY A 83 -19.66 3.49 16.34
C GLY A 83 -19.36 4.98 16.60
N ALA A 84 -18.16 5.34 17.06
CA ALA A 84 -17.72 6.73 17.11
C ALA A 84 -17.36 7.24 15.70
N PRO A 85 -17.45 8.56 15.42
CA PRO A 85 -16.93 9.13 14.19
C PRO A 85 -15.46 8.71 14.01
N HIS A 86 -15.12 8.16 12.84
CA HIS A 86 -13.79 7.65 12.51
C HIS A 86 -13.31 6.42 13.31
N ASP A 87 -14.22 5.53 13.73
CA ASP A 87 -13.88 4.26 14.40
C ASP A 87 -13.05 3.29 13.54
N GLN A 88 -13.09 3.45 12.22
CA GLN A 88 -12.26 2.70 11.26
C GLN A 88 -10.89 3.34 10.98
N LEU A 89 -10.63 4.55 11.50
CA LEU A 89 -9.34 5.23 11.35
C LEU A 89 -8.35 4.80 12.42
N ALA A 90 -7.06 5.05 12.15
CA ALA A 90 -6.01 4.80 13.12
C ALA A 90 -6.16 5.68 14.38
N ASP A 91 -5.60 5.18 15.49
CA ASP A 91 -5.60 5.87 16.80
C ASP A 91 -5.01 7.28 16.68
N SER A 92 -5.57 8.24 17.41
CA SER A 92 -5.13 9.63 17.40
C SER A 92 -3.95 9.84 18.36
N LYS A 93 -2.83 10.36 17.83
CA LYS A 93 -1.67 10.79 18.63
C LYS A 93 -2.00 11.99 19.51
N LEU A 94 -3.00 12.78 19.12
CA LEU A 94 -3.44 13.96 19.87
C LEU A 94 -4.17 13.59 21.16
N ASP A 95 -4.70 12.37 21.24
CA ASP A 95 -5.37 11.86 22.44
C ASP A 95 -4.36 11.23 23.40
N SER A 96 -3.35 10.54 22.87
CA SER A 96 -2.26 9.96 23.67
C SER A 96 -1.23 11.01 24.14
N ASP A 97 -0.95 12.04 23.34
CA ASP A 97 -0.11 13.18 23.72
C ASP A 97 -0.82 14.51 23.43
N PRO A 98 -1.63 15.02 24.39
CA PRO A 98 -2.34 16.28 24.23
C PRO A 98 -1.46 17.50 23.99
N ARG A 99 -0.16 17.45 24.33
CA ARG A 99 0.78 18.56 24.09
C ARG A 99 0.97 18.82 22.60
N LEU A 100 0.76 17.81 21.74
CA LEU A 100 0.84 17.96 20.29
C LEU A 100 -0.18 18.98 19.76
N LYS A 101 -1.34 19.15 20.41
CA LYS A 101 -2.31 20.20 20.06
C LYS A 101 -1.74 21.59 20.27
N THR A 102 -0.97 21.79 21.34
CA THR A 102 -0.29 23.06 21.64
C THR A 102 0.91 23.28 20.71
N ILE A 103 1.71 22.25 20.47
CA ILE A 103 2.90 22.33 19.60
C ILE A 103 2.51 22.70 18.16
N PHE A 104 1.42 22.12 17.65
CA PHE A 104 0.92 22.39 16.30
C PHE A 104 -0.14 23.49 16.25
N ASN A 105 -0.26 24.31 17.29
CA ASN A 105 -1.29 25.35 17.34
C ASN A 105 -1.20 26.27 16.11
N GLY A 106 -2.34 26.50 15.45
CA GLY A 106 -2.43 27.23 14.18
C GLY A 106 -2.19 26.38 12.92
N TYR A 107 -1.89 25.09 13.06
CA TYR A 107 -1.62 24.18 11.94
C TYR A 107 -2.60 23.00 11.88
N ALA A 108 -2.79 22.40 10.70
CA ALA A 108 -3.76 21.31 10.50
C ALA A 108 -3.49 20.07 11.38
N PHE A 109 -2.22 19.84 11.75
CA PHE A 109 -1.83 18.74 12.62
C PHE A 109 -2.34 18.87 14.06
N ALA A 110 -2.73 20.06 14.52
CA ALA A 110 -3.41 20.21 15.82
C ALA A 110 -4.87 19.73 15.80
N ILE A 111 -5.44 19.52 14.61
CA ILE A 111 -6.83 19.05 14.42
C ILE A 111 -6.86 17.53 14.36
N ASP A 112 -5.95 16.94 13.58
CA ASP A 112 -5.90 15.49 13.40
C ASP A 112 -4.49 15.02 13.06
N TYR A 113 -3.95 14.14 13.91
CA TYR A 113 -2.65 13.51 13.71
C TYR A 113 -2.71 12.10 14.30
N ARG A 114 -2.66 11.11 13.43
CA ARG A 114 -2.94 9.71 13.75
C ARG A 114 -1.73 8.82 13.60
N GLU A 115 -1.81 7.67 14.21
CA GLU A 115 -0.85 6.60 14.02
C GLU A 115 -0.80 6.13 12.56
N ARG A 116 0.41 5.85 12.08
CA ARG A 116 0.63 5.37 10.70
C ARG A 116 0.18 3.93 10.59
N ARG A 117 -0.49 3.52 9.52
CA ARG A 117 -0.81 2.10 9.26
C ARG A 117 -0.36 1.68 7.86
N GLY A 118 -0.62 0.43 7.48
CA GLY A 118 -0.08 -0.14 6.26
C GLY A 118 -0.55 0.55 4.97
N HIS A 119 0.17 0.30 3.88
CA HIS A 119 0.02 1.00 2.60
C HIS A 119 -1.41 0.93 2.02
N ALA A 120 -2.14 -0.16 2.27
CA ALA A 120 -3.54 -0.31 1.87
C ALA A 120 -4.46 0.85 2.30
N PHE A 121 -4.12 1.55 3.38
CA PHE A 121 -4.94 2.64 3.93
C PHE A 121 -4.46 4.04 3.54
N MET A 122 -3.32 4.19 2.84
CA MET A 122 -2.69 5.51 2.66
C MET A 122 -3.59 6.54 1.99
N LEU A 123 -4.36 6.12 0.98
CA LEU A 123 -5.27 7.00 0.25
C LEU A 123 -6.55 7.28 1.05
N SER A 124 -7.16 6.26 1.65
CA SER A 124 -8.39 6.44 2.44
C SER A 124 -8.13 7.29 3.68
N ASP A 125 -7.04 7.03 4.42
CA ASP A 125 -6.65 7.85 5.57
C ASP A 125 -6.39 9.30 5.18
N GLN A 126 -5.82 9.52 4.00
CA GLN A 126 -5.61 10.87 3.51
C GLN A 126 -6.92 11.55 3.10
N ARG A 127 -7.89 10.82 2.54
CA ARG A 127 -9.21 11.36 2.20
C ARG A 127 -10.05 11.68 3.44
N GLU A 128 -9.88 10.90 4.50
CA GLU A 128 -10.71 10.99 5.71
C GLU A 128 -10.13 11.88 6.81
N THR A 129 -8.82 12.16 6.80
CA THR A 129 -8.20 12.97 7.84
C THR A 129 -8.80 14.37 7.91
N LEU A 130 -9.02 14.87 9.14
CA LEU A 130 -9.55 16.22 9.33
C LEU A 130 -8.59 17.30 8.82
N ARG A 131 -7.32 16.95 8.57
CA ARG A 131 -6.34 17.84 7.93
C ARG A 131 -6.72 18.23 6.51
N VAL A 132 -7.44 17.38 5.77
CA VAL A 132 -7.90 17.69 4.40
C VAL A 132 -9.38 18.09 4.38
N THR A 133 -10.21 17.54 5.27
CA THR A 133 -11.66 17.80 5.23
C THR A 133 -12.04 19.12 5.90
N GLN A 134 -11.22 19.64 6.83
CA GLN A 134 -11.47 20.92 7.51
C GLN A 134 -10.51 22.04 7.09
N ARG A 135 -9.44 21.73 6.35
CA ARG A 135 -8.44 22.70 5.88
C ARG A 135 -8.12 22.42 4.42
N SER A 136 -7.98 23.49 3.64
CA SER A 136 -7.55 23.35 2.25
C SER A 136 -6.10 22.85 2.19
N GLN A 137 -5.90 21.70 1.53
CA GLN A 137 -4.58 21.15 1.24
C GLN A 137 -4.34 21.17 -0.27
N PRO A 138 -3.09 21.28 -0.74
CA PRO A 138 -2.75 21.21 -2.16
C PRO A 138 -2.80 19.77 -2.69
N GLY A 139 -2.96 19.63 -4.01
CA GLY A 139 -2.90 18.36 -4.72
C GLY A 139 -1.58 17.61 -4.51
N THR A 140 -0.49 18.34 -4.21
CA THR A 140 0.82 17.79 -3.85
C THR A 140 0.76 16.72 -2.76
N CYS A 141 -0.23 16.78 -1.87
CA CYS A 141 -0.43 15.77 -0.83
C CYS A 141 -0.59 14.34 -1.41
N LEU A 142 -1.09 14.17 -2.62
CA LEU A 142 -1.27 12.84 -3.23
C LEU A 142 0.03 12.14 -3.62
N ASN A 143 1.13 12.89 -3.83
CA ASN A 143 2.37 12.37 -4.41
C ASN A 143 2.92 11.12 -3.73
N CYS A 144 2.62 10.93 -2.44
CA CYS A 144 3.07 9.78 -1.67
C CYS A 144 1.96 8.85 -1.20
N HIS A 145 0.69 9.14 -1.51
CA HIS A 145 -0.47 8.45 -0.94
C HIS A 145 -1.31 7.68 -1.96
N ALA A 146 -1.03 7.87 -3.25
CA ALA A 146 -1.76 7.25 -4.35
C ALA A 146 -0.80 6.74 -5.42
N SER A 147 -1.30 5.85 -6.28
CA SER A 147 -0.63 5.53 -7.54
C SER A 147 -0.92 6.63 -8.56
N ASN A 148 0.06 7.52 -8.74
CA ASN A 148 -0.13 8.78 -9.48
C ASN A 148 0.30 8.69 -10.95
N VAL A 149 1.07 7.68 -11.33
CA VAL A 149 1.75 7.60 -12.65
C VAL A 149 0.77 7.79 -13.80
N VAL A 150 -0.32 7.02 -13.82
CA VAL A 150 -1.32 7.09 -14.89
C VAL A 150 -2.07 8.42 -14.85
N ALA A 151 -2.54 8.82 -13.67
CA ALA A 151 -3.29 10.06 -13.49
C ALA A 151 -2.52 11.28 -13.99
N TYR A 152 -1.23 11.37 -13.66
CA TYR A 152 -0.39 12.50 -14.06
C TYR A 152 -0.11 12.45 -15.56
N ARG A 153 0.20 11.28 -16.13
CA ARG A 153 0.38 11.18 -17.58
C ARG A 153 -0.89 11.55 -18.36
N GLU A 154 -2.07 11.13 -17.89
CA GLU A 154 -3.35 11.52 -18.49
C GLU A 154 -3.57 13.03 -18.45
N VAL A 155 -3.30 13.67 -17.31
CA VAL A 155 -3.40 15.14 -17.19
C VAL A 155 -2.38 15.81 -18.11
N GLY A 156 -1.13 15.34 -18.14
CA GLY A 156 -0.09 15.86 -19.03
C GLY A 156 -0.50 15.81 -20.49
N LEU A 157 -1.03 14.66 -20.95
CA LEU A 157 -1.54 14.49 -22.31
C LEU A 157 -2.72 15.42 -22.61
N LYS A 158 -3.67 15.56 -21.69
CA LYS A 158 -4.79 16.52 -21.80
C LYS A 158 -4.30 17.98 -21.93
N HIS A 159 -3.12 18.28 -21.40
CA HIS A 159 -2.48 19.59 -21.48
C HIS A 159 -1.39 19.70 -22.57
N GLY A 160 -1.35 18.79 -23.53
CA GLY A 160 -0.52 18.90 -24.73
C GLY A 160 0.89 18.29 -24.61
N ALA A 161 1.14 17.44 -23.62
CA ALA A 161 2.34 16.61 -23.63
C ALA A 161 2.36 15.68 -24.86
N PRO A 162 3.53 15.41 -25.45
CA PRO A 162 3.63 14.60 -26.66
C PRO A 162 3.39 13.11 -26.38
N GLY A 163 3.07 12.37 -27.44
CA GLY A 163 3.00 10.92 -27.41
C GLY A 163 1.66 10.37 -26.93
N SER A 164 1.70 9.19 -26.33
CA SER A 164 0.54 8.46 -25.80
C SER A 164 0.88 7.74 -24.50
N LEU A 165 -0.13 7.20 -23.82
CA LEU A 165 0.06 6.37 -22.63
C LEU A 165 0.76 5.04 -22.92
N ASP A 166 0.89 4.67 -24.20
CA ASP A 166 1.56 3.43 -24.61
C ASP A 166 3.08 3.64 -24.78
N ASP A 167 3.56 4.89 -24.73
CA ASP A 167 4.99 5.18 -24.64
C ASP A 167 5.56 4.67 -23.30
N PRO A 168 6.78 4.11 -23.26
CA PRO A 168 7.40 3.71 -22.00
C PRO A 168 7.56 4.90 -21.04
N LEU A 169 7.35 4.68 -19.75
CA LEU A 169 7.31 5.69 -18.70
C LEU A 169 8.65 6.41 -18.60
N LEU A 170 9.74 5.64 -18.73
CA LEU A 170 11.10 6.14 -18.67
C LEU A 170 11.61 6.69 -20.02
N SER A 171 10.79 6.66 -21.07
CA SER A 171 11.11 7.35 -22.32
C SER A 171 11.00 8.87 -22.16
N GLU A 172 11.58 9.62 -23.10
CA GLU A 172 11.48 11.08 -23.10
C GLU A 172 10.01 11.56 -23.18
N ALA A 173 9.18 10.92 -24.00
CA ALA A 173 7.76 11.24 -24.09
C ALA A 173 7.02 10.91 -22.78
N GLY A 174 7.23 9.71 -22.22
CA GLY A 174 6.63 9.28 -20.96
C GLY A 174 6.97 10.20 -19.78
N GLN A 175 8.24 10.62 -19.66
CA GLN A 175 8.65 11.57 -18.62
C GLN A 175 8.04 12.96 -18.85
N LYS A 176 7.98 13.46 -20.10
CA LYS A 176 7.32 14.74 -20.40
C LYS A 176 5.84 14.71 -20.04
N GLN A 177 5.13 13.62 -20.30
CA GLN A 177 3.74 13.43 -19.90
C GLN A 177 3.60 13.48 -18.37
N LEU A 178 4.42 12.70 -17.66
CA LEU A 178 4.38 12.62 -16.20
C LEU A 178 4.61 13.99 -15.55
N PHE A 179 5.68 14.69 -15.95
CA PHE A 179 6.01 15.99 -15.36
C PHE A 179 5.04 17.11 -15.75
N ALA A 180 4.54 17.12 -17.00
CA ALA A 180 3.49 18.06 -17.39
C ALA A 180 2.22 17.87 -16.55
N GLY A 181 1.85 16.63 -16.25
CA GLY A 181 0.77 16.33 -15.32
C GLY A 181 1.05 16.77 -13.89
N TRP A 182 2.23 16.41 -13.38
CA TRP A 182 2.69 16.78 -12.03
C TRP A 182 2.62 18.29 -11.79
N GLU A 183 3.07 19.11 -12.75
CA GLU A 183 3.01 20.57 -12.68
C GLU A 183 1.58 21.12 -12.62
N LYS A 184 0.61 20.40 -13.20
CA LYS A 184 -0.81 20.79 -13.19
C LYS A 184 -1.55 20.30 -11.96
N VAL A 185 -1.28 19.07 -11.49
CA VAL A 185 -2.01 18.46 -10.38
C VAL A 185 -1.58 19.03 -9.02
N ASN A 186 -0.29 19.27 -8.80
CA ASN A 186 0.21 19.79 -7.53
C ASN A 186 -0.45 21.11 -7.06
N PRO A 187 -0.62 22.14 -7.92
CA PRO A 187 -1.27 23.38 -7.51
C PRO A 187 -2.81 23.29 -7.39
N MET A 188 -3.43 22.16 -7.78
CA MET A 188 -4.87 21.96 -7.55
C MET A 188 -5.18 21.91 -6.05
N THR A 189 -6.45 22.04 -5.70
CA THR A 189 -6.89 21.64 -4.36
C THR A 189 -6.84 20.11 -4.24
N TYR A 190 -6.60 19.60 -3.03
CA TYR A 190 -6.62 18.16 -2.77
C TYR A 190 -7.95 17.53 -3.18
N ALA A 191 -9.06 18.23 -2.94
CA ALA A 191 -10.41 17.77 -3.32
C ALA A 191 -10.56 17.54 -4.82
N GLN A 192 -9.90 18.34 -5.67
CA GLN A 192 -9.90 18.13 -7.12
C GLN A 192 -8.93 17.02 -7.53
N ALA A 193 -7.74 17.02 -6.93
CA ALA A 193 -6.69 16.10 -7.29
C ALA A 193 -7.03 14.65 -6.91
N THR A 194 -7.71 14.42 -5.79
CA THR A 194 -8.00 13.07 -5.26
C THR A 194 -8.98 12.30 -6.13
N GLU A 195 -9.78 13.00 -6.94
CA GLU A 195 -10.71 12.39 -7.92
C GLU A 195 -9.97 11.79 -9.12
N LEU A 196 -8.70 12.16 -9.34
CA LEU A 196 -7.89 11.65 -10.45
C LEU A 196 -7.29 10.27 -10.17
N VAL A 197 -7.36 9.79 -8.93
CA VAL A 197 -6.72 8.55 -8.48
C VAL A 197 -7.72 7.60 -7.84
N SER A 198 -7.58 6.30 -8.11
CA SER A 198 -8.48 5.26 -7.58
C SER A 198 -7.82 4.35 -6.54
N HIS A 199 -6.49 4.21 -6.57
CA HIS A 199 -5.75 3.30 -5.70
C HIS A 199 -4.71 4.03 -4.83
N PRO A 200 -4.41 3.53 -3.61
CA PRO A 200 -3.19 3.89 -2.91
C PRO A 200 -1.96 3.46 -3.72
N VAL A 201 -0.75 3.66 -3.19
CA VAL A 201 0.49 3.17 -3.84
C VAL A 201 0.34 1.69 -4.23
N THR A 202 0.69 1.36 -5.47
CA THR A 202 0.54 0.03 -6.08
C THR A 202 1.87 -0.51 -6.61
N CYS A 203 1.82 -1.69 -7.22
CA CYS A 203 2.97 -2.30 -7.90
C CYS A 203 3.49 -1.48 -9.09
N LEU A 204 2.68 -0.56 -9.64
CA LEU A 204 3.14 0.33 -10.71
C LEU A 204 4.16 1.37 -10.21
N ASP A 205 4.15 1.67 -8.91
CA ASP A 205 4.94 2.76 -8.34
C ASP A 205 6.35 2.32 -7.89
N CYS A 206 6.60 1.01 -7.69
CA CYS A 206 7.86 0.42 -7.20
C CYS A 206 8.02 -1.04 -7.66
#